data_AF-A0A957SJB2-F1
#
_entry.id   AF-A0A957SJB2-F1
#
_cell.length_a   1.000
_cell.length_b   1.000
_cell.length_c   1.000
_cell.angle_alpha   90.00
_cell.angle_beta   90.00
_cell.angle_gamma   90.00
#
_symmetry.space_group_name_H-M   'P 1'
#
loop_
_entity.id
_entity.type
_entity.pdbx_description
1 polymer ?
#
loop_
_entity_poly.entity_id
_entity_poly.type
_entity_poly.pdbx_seq_one_letter_code
_entity_poly.pdbx_strand_id
1 'polypeptide(L)' 'EQLAAHIVLTNAKIPPLFQQLVKWSGMEGLEPFRVFNMGVGMVLIVDAADGPALQAAVPDAFDIGEL' A
#
# COMPACT_ATOMS: atom_id res chain seq x y z
N GLU A 1 -5.11 -18.98 15.87
CA GLU A 1 -5.65 -18.71 14.53
C GLU A 1 -5.86 -17.20 14.33
N GLN A 2 -4.78 -16.44 14.13
CA GLN A 2 -4.85 -15.03 13.71
C GLN A 2 -3.68 -14.78 12.77
N LEU A 3 -3.99 -14.54 11.49
CA LEU A 3 -3.02 -14.14 10.45
C LEU A 3 -3.24 -12.64 10.20
N ALA A 4 -2.17 -11.86 10.10
CA ALA A 4 -2.28 -10.40 10.02
C ALA A 4 -1.13 -9.82 9.21
N ALA A 5 -1.44 -8.96 8.25
CA ALA A 5 -0.40 -8.37 7.42
C ALA A 5 0.36 -7.25 8.14
N HIS A 6 1.67 -7.20 7.92
CA HIS A 6 2.52 -6.06 8.23
C HIS A 6 2.82 -5.26 6.95
N ILE A 7 2.37 -4.01 6.91
CA ILE A 7 2.47 -3.14 5.74
C ILE A 7 3.70 -2.22 5.86
N VAL A 8 4.59 -2.31 4.88
CA VAL A 8 5.84 -1.51 4.81
C VAL A 8 5.60 -0.25 3.99
N LEU A 9 5.19 0.83 4.67
CA LEU A 9 4.79 2.09 4.02
C LEU A 9 5.89 2.73 3.17
N THR A 10 7.18 2.48 3.44
CA THR A 10 8.30 3.02 2.66
C THR A 10 8.34 2.47 1.23
N ASN A 11 7.69 1.33 0.98
CA ASN A 11 7.63 0.73 -0.35
C ASN A 11 6.50 1.34 -1.21
N ALA A 12 5.50 1.95 -0.57
CA ALA A 12 4.39 2.60 -1.25
C ALA A 12 4.76 4.04 -1.65
N LYS A 13 4.69 4.34 -2.94
CA LYS A 13 4.80 5.73 -3.43
C LYS A 13 3.46 6.43 -3.30
N ILE A 14 3.25 7.15 -2.20
CA ILE A 14 2.01 7.93 -1.98
C ILE A 14 1.91 9.04 -3.05
N PRO A 15 0.88 9.04 -3.92
CA PRO A 15 0.74 10.05 -4.95
C PRO A 15 0.64 11.48 -4.38
N PRO A 16 1.22 12.51 -5.04
CA PRO A 16 1.26 13.88 -4.52
C PRO A 16 -0.11 14.46 -4.14
N LEU A 17 -1.16 14.06 -4.85
CA LEU A 17 -2.54 14.47 -4.53
C LEU A 17 -2.95 14.03 -3.12
N PHE A 18 -2.70 12.77 -2.74
CA PHE A 18 -3.05 12.28 -1.42
C PHE A 18 -2.27 13.01 -0.33
N GLN A 19 -0.99 13.33 -0.58
CA GLN A 19 -0.18 14.13 0.35
C GLN A 19 -0.81 15.51 0.61
N GLN A 20 -1.34 16.17 -0.43
CA GLN A 20 -2.04 17.46 -0.28
C GLN A 20 -3.39 17.30 0.44
N LEU A 21 -4.15 16.24 0.11
CA LEU A 21 -5.42 15.95 0.80
C LEU A 21 -5.23 15.72 2.30
N VAL A 22 -4.21 14.94 2.69
CA VAL A 22 -3.85 14.78 4.11
C VAL A 22 -3.53 16.13 4.74
N LYS A 23 -2.65 16.92 4.10
CA LYS A 23 -2.26 18.24 4.60
C LYS A 23 -3.45 19.19 4.80
N TRP A 24 -4.40 19.22 3.86
CA TRP A 24 -5.57 20.09 3.95
C TRP A 24 -6.63 19.58 4.93
N SER A 25 -6.71 18.27 5.13
CA SER A 25 -7.70 17.67 6.03
C SER A 25 -7.44 17.94 7.51
N GLY A 26 -6.19 18.22 7.90
CA GLY A 26 -5.78 18.31 9.30
C GLY A 26 -5.81 16.99 10.05
N MET A 27 -5.95 15.85 9.36
CA MET A 27 -5.89 14.52 9.97
C MET A 27 -4.47 14.16 10.40
N GLU A 28 -4.36 13.51 11.57
CA GLU A 28 -3.10 13.15 12.19
C GLU A 28 -2.93 11.63 12.33
N GLY A 29 -1.68 11.19 12.48
CA GLY A 29 -1.33 9.80 12.75
C GLY A 29 -1.81 8.85 11.66
N LEU A 30 -2.53 7.79 12.06
CA LEU A 30 -3.01 6.73 11.17
C LEU A 30 -4.36 7.02 10.52
N GLU A 31 -5.07 8.06 10.95
CA GLU A 31 -6.42 8.35 10.44
C GLU A 31 -6.46 8.53 8.91
N PRO A 32 -5.48 9.19 8.25
CA PRO A 32 -5.48 9.27 6.80
C PRO A 32 -5.54 7.90 6.10
N PHE A 33 -4.89 6.87 6.63
CA PHE A 33 -4.88 5.50 6.07
C PHE A 33 -6.20 4.75 6.26
N ARG A 34 -7.09 5.26 7.12
CA ARG A 34 -8.44 4.72 7.33
C ARG A 34 -9.47 5.33 6.37
N VAL A 35 -9.10 6.46 5.75
CA VAL A 35 -9.97 7.24 4.85
C VAL A 35 -9.54 7.11 3.40
N PHE A 36 -8.25 7.23 3.13
CA PHE A 36 -7.68 7.16 1.79
C PHE A 36 -6.92 5.85 1.59
N ASN A 37 -6.98 5.33 0.36
CA ASN A 37 -6.20 4.18 -0.05
C ASN A 37 -4.69 4.47 -0.20
N MET A 38 -4.28 5.74 -0.09
CA MET A 38 -2.90 6.20 -0.23
C MET A 38 -2.19 5.79 -1.52
N GLY A 39 -2.95 5.59 -2.59
CA GLY A 39 -2.44 5.15 -3.89
C GLY A 39 -2.45 3.64 -4.11
N VAL A 40 -2.93 2.85 -3.13
CA VAL A 40 -3.02 1.38 -3.24
C VAL A 40 -4.47 0.98 -3.44
N GLY A 41 -4.88 0.82 -4.70
CA GLY A 41 -6.26 0.45 -5.02
C GLY A 41 -6.59 -1.03 -4.80
N MET A 42 -5.58 -1.89 -4.79
CA MET A 42 -5.73 -3.35 -4.70
C MET A 42 -4.52 -3.95 -4.01
N VAL A 43 -4.75 -4.99 -3.20
CA VAL A 43 -3.70 -5.80 -2.55
C VAL A 43 -3.92 -7.25 -2.94
N LEU A 44 -2.86 -7.93 -3.35
CA LEU A 44 -2.85 -9.36 -3.63
C LEU A 44 -1.93 -10.05 -2.62
N ILE A 45 -2.36 -11.20 -2.10
CA ILE A 45 -1.54 -12.09 -1.29
C ILE A 45 -1.08 -13.23 -2.20
N VAL A 46 0.22 -13.36 -2.36
CA VAL A 46 0.85 -14.36 -3.23
C VAL A 46 2.02 -15.03 -2.50
N ASP A 47 2.47 -16.18 -3.00
CA ASP A 47 3.75 -16.73 -2.56
C ASP A 47 4.88 -15.78 -2.97
N ALA A 48 5.89 -15.62 -2.12
CA ALA A 48 7.04 -14.76 -2.41
C ALA A 48 7.77 -15.15 -3.71
N ALA A 49 7.73 -16.44 -4.08
CA ALA A 49 8.31 -16.95 -5.32
C ALA A 49 7.59 -16.43 -6.59
N ASP A 50 6.30 -16.09 -6.49
CA ASP A 50 5.49 -15.61 -7.62
C ASP A 50 5.60 -14.09 -7.84
N GLY A 51 6.15 -13.36 -6.87
CA GLY A 51 6.29 -11.90 -6.90
C GLY A 51 6.93 -11.35 -8.17
N PRO A 52 8.10 -11.85 -8.62
CA PRO A 52 8.74 -11.38 -9.86
C PRO A 52 7.88 -11.59 -11.12
N ALA A 53 7.18 -12.71 -11.22
CA ALA A 53 6.30 -12.99 -12.36
C ALA A 53 5.08 -12.06 -12.36
N LEU A 54 4.52 -11.78 -11.18
CA LEU A 54 3.41 -10.83 -11.02
C LEU A 54 3.82 -9.41 -11.40
N GLN A 55 4.98 -8.93 -10.94
CA GLN A 55 5.50 -7.60 -11.27
C GLN A 55 5.82 -7.45 -12.75
N ALA A 56 6.27 -8.53 -13.42
CA ALA A 56 6.46 -8.53 -14.87
C ALA A 56 5.12 -8.46 -15.64
N ALA A 57 4.06 -9.09 -15.13
CA ALA A 57 2.73 -9.10 -15.75
C ALA A 57 1.93 -7.81 -15.46
N VAL A 58 2.17 -7.17 -14.31
CA VAL A 58 1.51 -5.95 -13.86
C VAL A 58 2.59 -4.91 -13.50
N PRO A 59 3.02 -4.06 -14.46
CA PRO A 59 4.20 -3.20 -14.30
C PRO A 59 4.15 -2.22 -13.11
N ASP A 60 2.95 -1.84 -12.66
CA ASP A 60 2.76 -0.93 -11.53
C ASP A 60 2.64 -1.66 -10.18
N ALA A 61 2.71 -2.99 -10.17
CA ALA A 61 2.70 -3.78 -8.95
C ALA A 61 4.04 -3.66 -8.21
N PHE A 62 3.96 -3.61 -6.88
CA PHE A 62 5.12 -3.56 -6.00
C PHE A 62 4.85 -4.36 -4.74
N ASP A 63 5.92 -4.80 -4.08
CA ASP A 63 5.83 -5.45 -2.78
C ASP A 63 5.51 -4.43 -1.69
N ILE A 64 4.41 -4.65 -0.96
CA ILE A 64 3.90 -3.76 0.08
C ILE A 64 4.02 -4.34 1.49
N GLY A 65 4.40 -5.61 1.67
CA GLY A 65 4.46 -6.24 2.97
C GLY A 65 4.27 -7.75 2.98
N GLU A 66 4.05 -8.29 4.18
CA GLU A 66 4.01 -9.73 4.47
C GLU A 66 2.83 -10.09 5.40
N LEU A 67 2.46 -11.38 5.46
CA LEU A 67 1.36 -11.93 6.28
C LEU A 67 1.76 -12.33 7.70
#